data_AF-A0A2V4BNT7-F1
#
_entry.id   AF-A0A2V4BNT7-F1
#
_cell.length_a   1.000
_cell.length_b   1.000
_cell.length_c   1.000
_cell.angle_alpha   90.00
_cell.angle_beta   90.00
_cell.angle_gamma   90.00
#
_symmetry.space_group_name_H-M   'P 1'
#
loop_
_entity.id
_entity.type
_entity.pdbx_description
1 polymer ?
#
loop_
_entity_poly.entity_id
_entity_poly.type
_entity_poly.pdbx_seq_one_letter_code
_entity_poly.pdbx_strand_id
1 'polypeptide(L)' 'MARYITIKHFHSMAKIYSKKALASKDLKPKKEVISFLLSYSQALKVVKIDNKSFEIIAN' A
#
# COMPACT_ATOMS: atom_id res chain seq x y z
N MET A 1 -12.84 17.46 44.69
CA MET A 1 -12.05 16.24 44.46
C MET A 1 -12.99 15.14 43.98
N ALA A 2 -13.18 15.02 42.67
CA ALA A 2 -14.06 14.01 42.07
C ALA A 2 -13.29 13.31 40.95
N ARG A 3 -12.78 12.11 41.23
CA ARG A 3 -12.10 11.23 40.28
C ARG A 3 -13.00 10.02 40.02
N TYR A 4 -14.00 10.17 39.16
CA TYR A 4 -14.73 9.03 38.60
C TYR A 4 -15.23 9.36 37.19
N ILE A 5 -14.32 9.44 36.24
CA ILE A 5 -14.66 9.14 34.84
C ILE A 5 -13.70 8.05 34.39
N THR A 6 -14.11 6.84 34.71
CA THR A 6 -13.44 5.59 34.37
C THR A 6 -13.46 5.40 32.85
N ILE A 7 -12.29 5.56 32.24
CA ILE A 7 -11.74 4.76 31.14
C ILE A 7 -12.68 4.57 29.94
N LYS A 8 -12.72 5.56 29.06
CA LYS A 8 -12.99 5.33 27.63
C LYS A 8 -11.83 4.47 27.10
N HIS A 9 -12.05 3.16 26.97
CA HIS A 9 -11.10 2.24 26.33
C HIS A 9 -10.92 2.66 24.85
N PHE A 10 -10.03 3.61 24.59
CA PHE A 10 -9.57 3.88 23.24
C PHE A 10 -8.48 2.85 22.92
N HIS A 11 -8.91 1.64 22.57
CA HIS A 11 -8.03 0.66 21.94
C HIS A 11 -7.64 1.21 20.56
N SER A 12 -6.61 2.06 20.52
CA SER A 12 -6.09 2.53 19.24
C SER A 12 -5.54 1.33 18.48
N MET A 13 -6.12 1.07 17.32
CA MET A 13 -5.62 0.09 16.35
C MET A 13 -4.11 0.24 16.10
N ALA A 14 -3.56 1.46 16.24
CA ALA A 14 -2.12 1.68 16.13
C ALA A 14 -1.30 0.78 17.07
N LYS A 15 -1.79 0.45 18.28
CA LYS A 15 -1.05 -0.36 19.26
C LYS A 15 -0.93 -1.83 18.85
N ILE A 16 -1.92 -2.39 18.15
CA ILE A 16 -1.85 -3.78 17.63
C ILE A 16 -0.95 -3.89 16.40
N TYR A 17 -0.81 -2.80 15.64
CA TYR A 17 0.05 -2.73 14.46
C TYR A 17 1.49 -2.28 14.76
N SER A 18 1.73 -1.66 15.93
CA SER A 18 3.04 -1.15 16.33
C SER A 18 3.98 -2.22 16.94
N LYS A 19 3.92 -3.47 16.46
CA LYS A 19 4.94 -4.47 16.84
C LYS A 19 6.31 -3.94 16.41
N LYS A 20 7.26 -3.86 17.35
CA LYS A 20 8.65 -3.49 17.06
C LYS A 20 9.13 -4.33 15.88
N ALA A 21 9.58 -3.67 14.81
CA ALA A 21 10.02 -4.34 13.60
C ALA A 21 11.13 -5.33 13.96
N LEU A 22 10.78 -6.62 13.99
CA LEU A 22 11.76 -7.69 13.97
C LEU A 22 12.55 -7.48 12.69
N ALA A 23 13.88 -7.41 12.81
CA ALA A 23 14.82 -7.05 11.74
C ALA A 23 14.25 -7.35 10.36
N SER A 24 14.07 -6.32 9.53
CA SER A 24 13.42 -6.44 8.23
C SER A 24 14.08 -7.59 7.48
N LYS A 25 13.35 -8.70 7.31
CA LYS A 25 13.75 -9.70 6.31
C LYS A 25 13.97 -8.93 5.02
N ASP A 26 15.03 -9.24 4.29
CA ASP A 26 15.28 -8.65 2.98
C ASP A 26 14.16 -9.13 2.03
N LEU A 27 13.01 -8.46 2.08
CA LEU A 27 11.78 -8.78 1.36
C LEU A 27 11.87 -8.25 -0.06
N LYS A 28 13.00 -8.51 -0.73
CA LYS A 28 13.14 -8.19 -2.14
C LYS A 28 12.21 -9.10 -2.94
N PRO A 29 11.44 -8.54 -3.88
CA PRO A 29 10.64 -9.35 -4.77
C PRO A 29 11.55 -10.29 -5.58
N LYS A 30 11.02 -11.47 -5.92
CA LYS A 30 11.72 -12.37 -6.84
C LYS A 30 11.82 -11.74 -8.23
N LYS A 31 12.78 -12.17 -9.05
CA LYS A 31 12.99 -11.64 -10.40
C LYS A 31 11.74 -11.74 -11.27
N GLU A 32 10.96 -12.82 -11.13
CA GLU A 32 9.74 -13.05 -11.90
C GLU A 32 8.67 -12.00 -11.57
N VAL A 33 8.57 -11.59 -10.31
CA VAL A 33 7.63 -10.55 -9.87
C VAL A 33 8.03 -9.19 -10.44
N ILE A 34 9.33 -8.90 -10.48
CA ILE A 34 9.86 -7.68 -11.11
C ILE A 34 9.52 -7.68 -12.60
N SER A 35 9.82 -8.77 -13.31
CA SER A 35 9.52 -8.89 -14.74
C SER A 35 8.02 -8.77 -15.05
N PHE A 36 7.16 -9.38 -14.22
CA PHE A 36 5.71 -9.27 -14.35
C PHE A 36 5.22 -7.82 -14.18
N LEU A 37 5.71 -7.10 -13.17
CA LEU A 37 5.33 -5.70 -12.96
C LEU A 37 5.83 -4.81 -14.10
N LEU A 38 7.04 -5.04 -14.60
CA LEU A 38 7.60 -4.29 -15.72
C LEU A 38 6.83 -4.53 -17.03
N SER A 39 6.54 -5.78 -17.37
CA SER A 39 5.79 -6.10 -18.59
C SER A 39 4.38 -5.50 -18.54
N TYR A 40 3.72 -5.58 -17.39
CA TYR A 40 2.41 -4.96 -17.19
C TYR A 40 2.47 -3.43 -17.32
N SER A 41 3.45 -2.78 -16.68
CA SER A 41 3.62 -1.33 -16.77
C SER A 41 3.95 -0.85 -18.20
N GLN A 42 4.67 -1.65 -18.98
CA GLN A 42 4.98 -1.33 -20.38
C GLN A 42 3.77 -1.51 -21.31
N ALA A 43 2.90 -2.47 -21.01
CA ALA A 43 1.64 -2.65 -21.72
C ALA A 43 0.64 -1.52 -21.43
N LEU A 44 0.77 -0.83 -20.29
CA LEU A 44 -0.06 0.32 -19.97
C LEU A 44 0.36 1.55 -20.79
N LYS A 45 -0.50 1.94 -21.73
CA LYS A 45 -0.36 3.17 -22.53
C LYS A 45 -1.44 4.16 -22.12
N VAL A 46 -1.01 5.37 -21.74
CA VAL A 46 -1.92 6.49 -21.55
C VAL A 46 -2.15 7.15 -22.91
N VAL A 47 -3.39 7.11 -23.40
CA VAL A 47 -3.81 7.81 -24.62
C VAL A 47 -4.63 9.03 -24.22
N LYS A 48 -4.24 10.19 -24.75
CA LYS A 48 -4.95 11.45 -24.54
C LYS A 48 -5.79 11.76 -25.77
N ILE A 49 -7.08 11.98 -25.59
CA ILE A 49 -8.02 12.43 -26.63
C ILE A 49 -8.76 13.63 -26.05
N ASP A 50 -8.60 14.79 -26.69
CA ASP A 50 -9.09 16.08 -26.20
C ASP A 50 -8.67 16.33 -24.74
N ASN A 51 -9.64 16.66 -23.86
CA ASN A 51 -9.44 16.86 -22.43
C ASN A 51 -9.57 15.57 -21.59
N LYS A 52 -9.53 14.39 -22.22
CA LYS A 52 -9.70 13.09 -21.53
C LYS A 52 -8.44 12.23 -21.68
N SER A 53 -8.12 11.51 -20.61
CA SER A 53 -7.02 10.53 -20.59
C SER A 53 -7.59 9.14 -20.38
N PHE A 54 -7.12 8.19 -21.19
CA PHE A 54 -7.51 6.79 -21.14
C PHE A 54 -6.30 5.92 -20.85
N GLU A 55 -6.40 5.04 -19.87
CA GLU A 55 -5.41 4.00 -19.62
C GLU A 55 -5.82 2.76 -20.42
N ILE A 56 -4.97 2.35 -21.35
CA ILE A 56 -5.23 1.22 -22.23
C ILE A 56 -4.12 0.20 -22.05
N ILE A 57 -4.50 -1.08 -21.94
CA ILE A 57 -3.54 -2.19 -22.01
C ILE A 57 -3.33 -2.50 -23.50
N ALA A 58 -2.19 -2.10 -24.04
CA ALA A 58 -1.76 -2.41 -25.40
C ALA A 58 -0.89 -3.68 -25.35
N ASN A 59 -1.48 -4.83 -25.66
CA ASN A 59 -0.80 -6.09 -25.98
C ASN A 59 -0.98 -6.37 -27.46
#